data_AF-A0A1F8R8M5-F1
#
_entry.id   AF-A0A1F8R8M5-F1
#
_cell.length_a   1.000
_cell.length_b   1.000
_cell.length_c   1.000
_cell.angle_alpha   90.00
_cell.angle_beta   90.00
_cell.angle_gamma   90.00
#
_symmetry.space_group_name_H-M   'P 1'
#
loop_
_entity.id
_entity.type
_entity.pdbx_description
1 polymer ?
#
loop_
_entity_poly.entity_id
_entity_poly.type
_entity_poly.pdbx_seq_one_letter_code
_entity_poly.pdbx_strand_id
1 'polypeptide(L)'
;MSPVVLLFILRVILAVLLYGFLAALFWMLWQDVRAAARETTARTRRLGQLVVLDPSLPSLAAGTAFPLLPVTSLGRAPTNTAPLPDDTASLEHALLHLRDGQWWLEDLDSRNGTRLNSQPITQPTPVVPGDVIGVGRVKLKIEIE
;
A
#
# COMPACT_ATOMS: atom_id res chain seq x y z
N MET A 1 -18.05 59.99 -20.38
CA MET A 1 -17.01 59.39 -19.53
C MET A 1 -15.66 59.81 -20.07
N SER A 2 -14.71 60.22 -19.23
CA SER A 2 -13.37 60.60 -19.71
C SER A 2 -12.62 59.36 -20.23
N PRO A 3 -11.80 59.48 -21.28
CA PRO A 3 -11.04 58.36 -21.86
C PRO A 3 -10.12 57.68 -20.83
N VAL A 4 -9.64 58.43 -19.83
CA VAL A 4 -8.84 57.93 -18.71
C VAL A 4 -9.63 56.96 -17.83
N VAL A 5 -10.90 57.27 -17.55
CA VAL A 5 -11.79 56.40 -16.76
C VAL A 5 -12.10 55.11 -17.52
N LEU A 6 -12.27 55.18 -18.84
CA LEU A 6 -12.48 54.00 -19.68
C LEU A 6 -11.26 53.05 -19.64
N LEU A 7 -10.05 53.59 -19.78
CA LEU A 7 -8.81 52.81 -19.71
C LEU A 7 -8.58 52.21 -18.31
N PHE A 8 -8.97 52.92 -17.26
CA PHE A 8 -8.89 52.40 -15.88
C PHE A 8 -9.82 51.21 -15.67
N ILE A 9 -11.09 51.31 -16.09
CA ILE A 9 -12.06 50.22 -16.00
C ILE A 9 -11.59 49.00 -16.80
N LEU A 10 -11.07 49.21 -18.02
CA LEU A 10 -10.54 48.14 -18.86
C LEU A 10 -9.37 47.40 -18.18
N ARG A 11 -8.45 48.13 -17.53
CA ARG A 11 -7.33 47.52 -16.78
C ARG A 11 -7.80 46.69 -15.60
N VAL A 12 -8.80 47.18 -14.86
CA VAL A 12 -9.36 46.45 -13.71
C VAL A 12 -10.02 45.15 -14.19
N ILE A 13 -10.81 45.20 -15.26
CA ILE A 13 -11.44 44.01 -15.85
C ILE A 13 -10.37 43.01 -16.31
N LEU A 14 -9.35 43.49 -17.03
CA LEU A 14 -8.25 42.64 -17.51
C LEU A 14 -7.50 41.98 -16.35
N ALA A 15 -7.23 42.73 -15.27
CA ALA A 15 -6.57 42.19 -14.08
C ALA A 15 -7.43 41.11 -13.41
N VAL A 16 -8.73 41.36 -13.22
CA VAL A 16 -9.66 40.37 -12.64
C VAL A 16 -9.70 39.10 -13.49
N LEU A 17 -9.78 39.22 -14.81
CA LEU A 17 -9.76 38.08 -15.73
C LEU A 17 -8.44 37.31 -15.65
N LEU A 18 -7.30 38.01 -15.60
CA LEU A 18 -5.97 37.39 -15.51
C LEU A 18 -5.81 36.62 -14.19
N TYR A 19 -6.16 37.24 -13.06
CA TYR A 19 -6.06 36.58 -11.76
C TYR A 19 -7.08 35.44 -11.61
N GLY A 20 -8.29 35.57 -12.17
CA GLY A 20 -9.26 34.49 -12.24
C GLY A 20 -8.76 33.31 -13.06
N PHE A 21 -8.12 33.57 -14.20
CA PHE A 21 -7.49 32.54 -15.03
C PHE A 21 -6.33 31.84 -14.31
N LEU A 22 -5.45 32.58 -13.65
CA LEU A 22 -4.35 32.02 -12.86
C LEU A 22 -4.88 31.15 -11.69
N ALA A 23 -5.94 31.61 -11.01
CA ALA A 23 -6.59 30.84 -9.95
C ALA A 23 -7.24 29.55 -10.50
N ALA A 24 -7.87 29.62 -11.67
CA ALA A 24 -8.44 28.45 -12.34
C ALA A 24 -7.37 27.43 -12.73
N LEU A 25 -6.23 27.89 -13.28
CA LEU A 25 -5.08 27.01 -13.59
C LEU A 25 -4.52 26.36 -12.33
N PHE A 26 -4.37 27.12 -11.25
CA PHE A 26 -3.89 26.60 -9.98
C PHE A 26 -4.87 25.57 -9.39
N TRP A 27 -6.17 25.86 -9.45
CA TRP A 27 -7.22 24.96 -8.99
C TRP A 27 -7.26 23.68 -9.82
N MET A 28 -7.12 23.78 -11.16
CA MET A 28 -7.04 22.64 -12.06
C MET A 28 -5.80 21.78 -11.81
N LEU A 29 -4.63 22.41 -11.62
CA LEU A 29 -3.39 21.71 -11.28
C LEU A 29 -3.51 20.99 -9.93
N TRP A 30 -4.12 21.63 -8.94
CA TRP A 30 -4.42 21.00 -7.65
C TRP A 30 -5.41 19.85 -7.77
N GLN A 31 -6.39 19.97 -8.67
CA GLN A 31 -7.35 18.91 -8.92
C GLN A 31 -6.69 17.71 -9.61
N ASP A 32 -5.80 17.92 -10.56
CA ASP A 32 -5.04 16.85 -11.23
C ASP A 32 -4.06 16.16 -10.28
N VAL A 33 -3.34 16.91 -9.45
CA VAL A 33 -2.48 16.34 -8.40
C VAL A 33 -3.31 15.52 -7.40
N ARG A 34 -4.51 15.99 -7.03
CA ARG A 34 -5.44 15.24 -6.18
C ARG A 34 -6.07 14.04 -6.88
N ALA A 35 -6.28 14.09 -8.20
CA ALA A 35 -6.82 13.00 -9.00
C ALA A 35 -5.77 11.89 -9.18
N ALA A 36 -4.52 12.26 -9.47
CA ALA A 36 -3.40 11.33 -9.54
C ALA A 36 -3.14 10.62 -8.20
N ALA A 37 -3.29 11.32 -7.06
CA ALA A 37 -3.21 10.71 -5.73
C ALA A 37 -4.35 9.71 -5.45
N ARG A 38 -5.51 9.85 -6.13
CA ARG A 38 -6.63 8.92 -6.02
C ARG A 38 -6.41 7.66 -6.84
N GLU A 39 -5.70 7.71 -7.97
CA GLU A 39 -5.41 6.52 -8.78
C GLU A 39 -4.39 5.59 -8.10
N THR A 40 -3.36 6.12 -7.44
CA THR A 40 -2.43 5.30 -6.63
C THR A 40 -3.11 4.63 -5.44
N THR A 41 -4.17 5.23 -4.90
CA THR A 41 -4.90 4.69 -3.75
C THR A 41 -6.10 3.81 -4.16
N ALA A 42 -6.68 4.03 -5.35
CA ALA A 42 -7.83 3.27 -5.86
C ALA A 42 -7.44 2.04 -6.69
N ARG A 43 -6.22 1.97 -7.25
CA ARG A 43 -5.63 0.71 -7.76
C ARG A 43 -5.22 -0.23 -6.62
N THR A 44 -5.11 0.29 -5.39
CA THR A 44 -5.09 -0.45 -4.11
C THR A 44 -6.48 -0.96 -3.72
N ARG A 45 -7.39 -1.17 -4.69
CA ARG A 45 -8.59 -1.98 -4.48
C ARG A 45 -8.13 -3.43 -4.33
N ARG A 46 -7.90 -3.83 -3.07
CA ARG A 46 -7.95 -5.21 -2.60
C ARG A 46 -7.28 -6.21 -3.55
N LEU A 47 -5.96 -6.15 -3.69
CA LEU A 47 -5.26 -7.26 -4.36
C LEU A 47 -5.39 -8.57 -3.56
N GLY A 48 -5.88 -8.50 -2.32
CA GLY A 48 -6.17 -9.62 -1.44
C GLY A 48 -6.11 -9.22 0.03
N GLN A 49 -6.26 -10.20 0.90
CA GLN A 49 -6.04 -10.12 2.33
C GLN A 49 -5.16 -11.30 2.79
N LEU A 50 -4.29 -11.04 3.75
CA LEU A 50 -3.61 -12.08 4.51
C LEU A 50 -4.45 -12.41 5.73
N VAL A 51 -5.03 -13.60 5.77
CA VAL A 51 -5.85 -14.05 6.89
C VAL A 51 -5.02 -14.92 7.82
N VAL A 52 -4.95 -14.56 9.10
CA VAL A 52 -4.30 -15.39 10.12
C VAL A 52 -5.13 -16.66 10.34
N LEU A 53 -4.57 -17.83 9.97
CA LEU A 53 -5.24 -19.12 10.11
C LEU A 53 -5.12 -19.70 11.52
N ASP A 54 -3.95 -19.55 12.14
CA ASP A 54 -3.66 -20.15 13.43
C ASP A 54 -3.15 -19.07 14.38
N PRO A 55 -3.97 -18.65 15.36
CA PRO A 55 -3.54 -17.80 16.45
C PRO A 55 -2.78 -18.70 17.43
N SER A 56 -1.60 -19.16 17.04
CA SER A 56 -0.67 -19.80 17.97
C SER A 56 -0.16 -18.83 19.06
N LEU A 57 -0.68 -17.59 19.07
CA LEU A 57 -0.39 -16.51 20.01
C LEU A 57 -1.68 -15.90 20.57
N PRO A 58 -1.70 -15.56 21.86
CA PRO A 58 -2.82 -14.84 22.48
C PRO A 58 -2.95 -13.38 22.01
N SER A 59 -1.91 -12.81 21.37
CA SER A 59 -1.87 -11.42 20.90
C SER A 59 -2.45 -11.21 19.49
N LEU A 60 -2.67 -12.28 18.72
CA LEU A 60 -3.26 -12.24 17.39
C LEU A 60 -4.54 -13.08 17.40
N ALA A 61 -5.69 -12.47 17.17
CA ALA A 61 -6.94 -13.22 17.04
C ALA A 61 -7.00 -13.94 15.68
N ALA A 62 -7.47 -15.19 15.67
CA ALA A 62 -7.84 -15.90 14.44
C ALA A 62 -8.78 -15.01 13.61
N GLY A 63 -8.52 -14.88 12.31
CA GLY A 63 -9.33 -14.04 11.42
C GLY A 63 -8.90 -12.56 11.36
N THR A 64 -7.80 -12.18 12.03
CA THR A 64 -7.15 -10.90 11.73
C THR A 64 -6.71 -10.90 10.28
N ALA A 65 -7.22 -9.94 9.50
CA ALA A 65 -6.92 -9.79 8.09
C ALA A 65 -6.05 -8.55 7.87
N PHE A 66 -4.90 -8.73 7.22
CA PHE A 66 -4.04 -7.62 6.80
C PHE A 66 -4.24 -7.35 5.30
N PRO A 67 -4.30 -6.08 4.86
CA PRO A 67 -4.43 -5.75 3.45
C PRO A 67 -3.18 -6.20 2.68
N LEU A 68 -3.38 -6.88 1.56
CA LEU A 68 -2.30 -7.27 0.65
C LEU A 68 -1.94 -6.07 -0.24
N LEU A 69 -0.83 -5.41 0.10
CA LEU A 69 -0.27 -4.31 -0.68
C LEU A 69 0.78 -4.84 -1.68
N PRO A 70 1.05 -4.13 -2.80
CA PRO A 70 2.05 -4.55 -3.79
C PRO A 70 3.41 -4.90 -3.20
N VAL A 71 3.74 -4.29 -2.07
CA VAL A 71 4.85 -4.69 -1.19
C VAL A 71 4.27 -4.80 0.21
N THR A 72 4.30 -6.01 0.77
CA THR A 72 3.77 -6.34 2.10
C THR A 72 4.88 -6.98 2.91
N SER A 73 5.38 -6.28 3.93
CA SER A 73 6.37 -6.84 4.85
C SER A 73 5.71 -7.60 6.00
N LEU A 74 6.33 -8.71 6.38
CA LEU A 74 5.90 -9.62 7.44
C LEU A 74 7.00 -9.69 8.51
N GLY A 75 6.63 -9.56 9.78
CA GLY A 75 7.58 -9.71 10.88
C GLY A 75 7.11 -9.07 12.19
N ARG A 76 7.94 -9.15 13.22
CA ARG A 76 7.62 -8.71 14.59
C ARG A 76 7.54 -7.20 14.76
N ALA A 77 8.25 -6.44 13.94
CA ALA A 77 8.25 -5.00 14.06
C ALA A 77 6.84 -4.42 13.76
N PRO A 78 6.35 -3.45 14.54
CA PRO A 78 5.08 -2.77 14.26
C PRO A 78 5.14 -1.89 13.01
N THR A 79 6.33 -1.66 12.46
CA THR A 79 6.55 -0.94 11.19
C THR A 79 6.20 -1.79 9.97
N ASN A 80 5.97 -3.09 10.14
CA ASN A 80 5.61 -3.97 9.03
C ASN A 80 4.16 -3.78 8.58
N THR A 81 3.88 -4.10 7.32
CA THR A 81 2.53 -4.07 6.77
C THR A 81 1.61 -5.08 7.46
N ALA A 82 2.11 -6.29 7.72
CA ALA A 82 1.47 -7.27 8.58
C ALA A 82 2.35 -7.53 9.81
N PRO A 83 2.14 -6.77 10.90
CA PRO A 83 2.89 -6.96 12.14
C PRO A 83 2.45 -8.27 12.82
N LEU A 84 3.43 -9.13 13.07
CA LEU A 84 3.27 -10.42 13.72
C LEU A 84 3.98 -10.39 15.08
N PRO A 85 3.33 -9.97 16.17
CA PRO A 85 3.95 -9.82 17.50
C PRO A 85 4.26 -11.18 18.14
N ASP A 86 5.20 -11.90 17.52
CA ASP A 86 5.67 -13.23 17.86
C ASP A 86 7.19 -13.23 18.02
N ASP A 87 7.70 -13.84 19.08
CA ASP A 87 9.15 -13.86 19.33
C ASP A 87 9.92 -14.79 18.40
N THR A 88 9.24 -15.70 17.72
CA THR A 88 9.85 -16.55 16.69
C THR A 88 9.87 -15.87 15.32
N ALA A 89 9.24 -14.70 15.17
CA ALA A 89 9.41 -13.85 13.99
C ALA A 89 10.58 -12.87 14.17
N SER A 90 11.43 -12.74 13.14
CA SER A 90 12.38 -11.62 13.04
C SER A 90 11.65 -10.28 12.92
N LEU A 91 12.35 -9.17 13.21
CA LEU A 91 11.81 -7.81 13.09
C LEU A 91 11.27 -7.57 11.69
N GLU A 92 12.10 -7.82 10.68
CA GLU A 92 11.72 -7.98 9.28
C GLU A 92 12.03 -9.44 8.94
N HIS A 93 11.00 -10.23 8.62
CA HIS A 93 11.15 -11.68 8.46
C HIS A 93 11.00 -12.09 7.00
N ALA A 94 9.94 -11.63 6.37
CA ALA A 94 9.66 -11.96 4.98
C ALA A 94 9.05 -10.77 4.26
N LEU A 95 9.25 -10.73 2.95
CA LEU A 95 8.69 -9.74 2.07
C LEU A 95 7.83 -10.45 1.02
N LEU A 96 6.57 -10.04 0.94
CA LEU A 96 5.69 -10.41 -0.15
C LEU A 96 5.63 -9.24 -1.13
N HIS A 97 5.99 -9.48 -2.39
CA HIS A 97 5.96 -8.44 -3.42
C HIS A 97 5.25 -8.91 -4.68
N LEU A 98 4.50 -8.01 -5.30
CA LEU A 98 3.81 -8.22 -6.56
C LEU A 98 4.74 -7.82 -7.71
N ARG A 99 5.15 -8.79 -8.52
CA ARG A 99 6.01 -8.58 -9.69
C ARG A 99 5.37 -9.22 -10.91
N ASP A 100 5.21 -8.44 -11.98
CA ASP A 100 4.65 -8.88 -13.26
C ASP A 100 3.25 -9.54 -13.13
N GLY A 101 2.47 -9.09 -12.13
CA GLY A 101 1.14 -9.64 -11.82
C GLY A 101 1.14 -10.94 -11.02
N GLN A 102 2.31 -11.44 -10.61
CA GLN A 102 2.46 -12.62 -9.77
C GLN A 102 3.01 -12.24 -8.39
N TRP A 103 2.52 -12.89 -7.34
CA TRP A 103 3.03 -12.71 -6.00
C TRP A 103 4.30 -13.53 -5.79
N TRP A 104 5.27 -12.93 -5.13
CA TRP A 104 6.54 -13.56 -4.77
C TRP A 104 6.79 -13.36 -3.29
N LEU A 105 7.18 -14.45 -2.62
CA LEU A 105 7.57 -14.46 -1.23
C LEU A 105 9.07 -14.64 -1.12
N GLU A 106 9.69 -13.75 -0.38
CA GLU A 106 11.12 -13.72 -0.13
C GLU A 106 11.39 -13.71 1.38
N ASP A 107 12.33 -14.54 1.82
CA ASP A 107 12.81 -14.55 3.20
C ASP A 107 13.92 -13.51 3.37
N LEU A 108 13.82 -12.65 4.38
CA LEU A 108 14.80 -11.59 4.68
C LEU A 108 15.85 -12.09 5.68
N ASP A 109 16.47 -13.23 5.38
CA ASP A 109 17.46 -13.90 6.24
C ASP A 109 16.94 -14.09 7.68
N SER A 110 15.75 -14.66 7.78
CA SER A 110 15.06 -14.78 9.05
C SER A 110 15.66 -15.89 9.92
N ARG A 111 15.60 -15.72 11.25
CA ARG A 111 16.22 -16.67 12.20
C ARG A 111 15.61 -18.08 12.16
N ASN A 112 14.33 -18.19 11.86
CA ASN A 112 13.59 -19.47 11.87
C ASN A 112 13.18 -19.95 10.47
N GLY A 113 13.51 -19.16 9.45
CA GLY A 113 13.13 -19.38 8.05
C GLY A 113 11.64 -19.12 7.78
N THR A 114 11.35 -18.75 6.55
CA THR A 114 10.00 -18.68 6.00
C THR A 114 9.60 -20.01 5.37
N ARG A 115 8.32 -20.38 5.51
CA ARG A 115 7.75 -21.59 4.91
C ARG A 115 6.58 -21.25 4.01
N LEU A 116 6.46 -21.94 2.88
CA LEU A 116 5.31 -21.90 1.99
C LEU A 116 4.69 -23.30 1.94
N ASN A 117 3.41 -23.43 2.27
CA ASN A 117 2.69 -24.71 2.32
C ASN A 117 3.44 -25.81 3.12
N SER A 118 4.00 -25.41 4.28
CA SER A 118 4.83 -26.25 5.17
C SER A 118 6.23 -26.61 4.65
N GLN A 119 6.63 -26.15 3.46
CA GLN A 119 7.97 -26.34 2.91
C GLN A 119 8.81 -25.07 3.12
N PRO A 120 10.06 -25.17 3.60
CA PRO A 120 10.93 -24.00 3.73
C PRO A 120 11.28 -23.43 2.36
N ILE A 121 11.32 -22.10 2.25
CA ILE A 121 11.81 -21.41 1.07
C ILE A 121 13.24 -20.92 1.32
N THR A 122 14.08 -20.97 0.28
CA THR A 122 15.46 -20.46 0.33
C THR A 122 15.74 -19.41 -0.74
N GLN A 123 14.80 -19.21 -1.66
CA GLN A 123 14.86 -18.24 -2.74
C GLN A 123 13.48 -17.60 -2.90
N PRO A 124 13.39 -16.42 -3.55
CA PRO A 124 12.11 -15.82 -3.91
C PRO A 124 11.24 -16.84 -4.65
N THR A 125 10.10 -17.19 -4.04
CA THR A 125 9.22 -18.26 -4.52
C THR A 125 7.87 -17.67 -4.91
N PRO A 126 7.30 -18.04 -6.07
CA PRO A 126 6.00 -17.55 -6.48
C PRO A 126 4.90 -18.11 -5.57
N VAL A 127 3.89 -17.29 -5.31
CA VAL A 127 2.79 -17.62 -4.40
C VAL A 127 1.45 -17.43 -5.10
N VAL A 128 0.51 -18.32 -4.82
CA VAL A 128 -0.84 -18.28 -5.40
C VAL A 128 -1.92 -18.05 -4.33
N PRO A 129 -3.11 -17.56 -4.72
CA PRO A 129 -4.24 -17.49 -3.81
C PRO A 129 -4.52 -18.85 -3.17
N GLY A 130 -4.72 -18.87 -1.84
CA GLY A 130 -4.97 -20.07 -1.06
C GLY A 130 -3.74 -20.65 -0.37
N ASP A 131 -2.54 -20.22 -0.77
CA ASP A 131 -1.29 -20.68 -0.14
C ASP A 131 -1.17 -20.23 1.31
N VAL A 132 -0.48 -21.07 2.10
CA VAL A 132 -0.21 -20.82 3.51
C VAL A 132 1.25 -20.48 3.72
N ILE A 133 1.49 -19.26 4.19
CA ILE A 133 2.80 -18.75 4.57
C ILE A 133 3.01 -18.98 6.07
N GLY A 134 4.07 -19.69 6.42
CA GLY A 134 4.57 -19.84 7.78
C GLY A 134 5.70 -18.86 8.07
N VAL A 135 5.50 -18.00 9.06
CA VAL A 135 6.50 -17.05 9.57
C VAL A 135 6.77 -17.41 11.03
N GLY A 136 7.88 -18.11 11.30
CA GLY A 136 8.13 -18.69 12.61
C GLY A 136 7.03 -19.68 13.00
N ARG A 137 6.29 -19.40 14.08
CA ARG A 137 5.12 -20.19 14.53
C ARG A 137 3.79 -19.73 13.91
N VAL A 138 3.74 -18.54 13.34
CA VAL A 138 2.51 -17.95 12.81
C VAL A 138 2.22 -18.46 11.40
N LYS A 139 0.96 -18.79 11.13
CA LYS A 139 0.48 -19.20 9.80
C LYS A 139 -0.51 -18.19 9.24
N LEU A 140 -0.20 -17.69 8.06
CA LEU A 140 -1.01 -16.74 7.29
C LEU A 140 -1.47 -17.43 6.01
N LYS A 141 -2.72 -17.23 5.62
CA LYS A 141 -3.23 -17.66 4.32
C LYS A 141 -3.41 -16.45 3.42
N ILE A 142 -2.99 -16.59 2.18
CA ILE A 142 -3.26 -15.59 1.15
C ILE A 142 -4.66 -15.83 0.60
N GLU A 143 -5.51 -14.81 0.68
CA GLU A 143 -6.81 -14.79 0.03
C GLU A 143 -6.84 -13.60 -0.94
N ILE A 144 -7.09 -13.87 -2.22
CA ILE A 144 -7.14 -12.85 -3.28
C ILE A 144 -8.55 -12.92 -3.86
N GLU A 145 -9.21 -11.76 -3.99
CA GLU A 145 -10.55 -11.63 -4.62
C GLU A 145 -10.49 -11.74 -6.14
#